data_AF-A0A846SQR2-F1
#
_entry.id   AF-A0A846SQR2-F1
#
_cell.length_a   1.000
_cell.length_b   1.000
_cell.length_c   1.000
_cell.angle_alpha   90.00
_cell.angle_beta   90.00
_cell.angle_gamma   90.00
#
_symmetry.space_group_name_H-M   'P 1'
#
loop_
_entity.id
_entity.type
_entity.pdbx_description
1 polymer ?
#
loop_
_entity_poly.entity_id
_entity_poly.type
_entity_poly.pdbx_seq_one_letter_code
_entity_poly.pdbx_strand_id
1 'polypeptide(L)'
;GLTLGRAKDGVIPIRGRLLPEVAGQLQRLFDAYLNPKVDGPPAPGVEFRPTGETNSETNSETNSDTLDDAGMDDDVLPSGDPGRMVDPRSRSQKQHDTLAAILGIAARHDDTPRLGGGAPTLVVSVTADDYTSGRGWAHVDGIDTPVSTRVAAHTACAGGVQRVLFDP
;
A
#
# COMPACT_ATOMS: atom_id res chain seq x y z
N GLY A 1 -7.57 -10.05 20.23
CA GLY A 1 -6.14 -9.71 20.31
C GLY A 1 -5.53 -9.80 18.93
N LEU A 2 -4.45 -9.05 18.71
CA LEU A 2 -3.63 -9.06 17.49
C LEU A 2 -2.25 -9.61 17.86
N THR A 3 -1.74 -10.60 17.13
CA THR A 3 -0.46 -11.26 17.41
C THR A 3 0.39 -11.41 16.16
N LEU A 4 1.70 -11.26 16.32
CA LEU A 4 2.71 -11.57 15.31
C LEU A 4 3.26 -12.98 15.60
N GLY A 5 3.26 -13.85 14.59
CA GLY A 5 3.78 -15.21 14.72
C GLY A 5 5.27 -15.31 14.42
N ARG A 6 5.77 -16.55 14.31
CA ARG A 6 7.14 -16.79 13.84
C ARG A 6 7.23 -16.62 12.33
N ALA A 7 8.36 -16.10 11.85
CA ALA A 7 8.57 -15.95 10.42
C ALA A 7 8.49 -17.30 9.72
N LYS A 8 7.82 -17.31 8.57
CA LYS A 8 7.66 -18.47 7.70
C LYS A 8 7.56 -17.96 6.26
N ASP A 9 8.26 -18.62 5.34
CA ASP A 9 8.24 -18.27 3.92
C ASP A 9 8.62 -16.80 3.65
N GLY A 10 9.53 -16.25 4.46
CA GLY A 10 10.02 -14.87 4.34
C GLY A 10 9.08 -13.78 4.87
N VAL A 11 7.97 -14.15 5.51
CA VAL A 11 7.00 -13.20 6.09
C VAL A 11 6.63 -13.55 7.53
N ILE A 12 6.17 -12.56 8.30
CA ILE A 12 5.66 -12.75 9.66
C ILE A 12 4.12 -12.81 9.60
N PRO A 13 3.49 -13.93 9.97
CA PRO A 13 2.03 -14.04 9.92
C PRO A 13 1.40 -13.20 11.04
N ILE A 14 0.40 -12.41 10.69
CA ILE A 14 -0.42 -11.62 11.61
C ILE A 14 -1.72 -12.41 11.88
N ARG A 15 -2.09 -12.61 13.14
CA ARG A 15 -3.35 -13.28 13.53
C ARG A 15 -4.13 -12.41 14.51
N GLY A 16 -5.46 -12.45 14.43
CA GLY A 16 -6.29 -11.75 15.39
C GLY A 16 -7.71 -11.48 14.93
N ARG A 17 -8.44 -10.74 15.77
CA ARG A 17 -9.75 -10.17 15.45
C ARG A 17 -9.70 -8.68 15.74
N LEU A 18 -10.19 -7.88 14.79
CA LEU A 18 -10.34 -6.42 14.94
C LEU A 18 -11.78 -6.10 15.33
N LEU A 19 -11.97 -4.95 15.98
CA LEU A 19 -13.31 -4.37 16.13
C LEU A 19 -13.82 -3.89 14.76
N PRO A 20 -15.14 -3.88 14.50
CA PRO A 20 -15.70 -3.52 13.20
C PRO A 20 -15.26 -2.15 12.68
N GLU A 21 -15.19 -1.13 13.54
CA GLU A 21 -14.76 0.22 13.19
C GLU A 21 -13.28 0.28 12.80
N VAL A 22 -12.42 -0.48 13.47
CA VAL A 22 -10.99 -0.58 13.15
C VAL A 22 -10.78 -1.32 11.82
N ALA A 23 -11.54 -2.39 11.59
CA ALA A 23 -11.53 -3.10 10.32
C ALA A 23 -12.01 -2.20 9.17
N GLY A 24 -13.08 -1.43 9.39
CA GLY A 24 -13.60 -0.46 8.44
C GLY A 24 -12.58 0.62 8.10
N GLN A 25 -11.88 1.17 9.09
CA GLN A 25 -10.82 2.17 8.86
C GLN A 25 -9.67 1.59 8.03
N LEU A 26 -9.19 0.39 8.36
CA LEU A 26 -8.13 -0.27 7.59
C LEU A 26 -8.57 -0.54 6.15
N GLN A 27 -9.81 -0.98 5.96
CA GLN A 27 -10.37 -1.20 4.62
C GLN A 27 -10.39 0.09 3.81
N ARG A 28 -10.82 1.22 4.38
CA ARG A 28 -10.80 2.51 3.68
C ARG A 28 -9.40 2.95 3.29
N LEU A 29 -8.39 2.67 4.10
CA LEU A 29 -7.00 2.95 3.74
C LEU A 29 -6.53 2.05 2.59
N PHE A 30 -6.88 0.76 2.60
CA PHE A 30 -6.61 -0.12 1.46
C PHE A 30 -7.31 0.35 0.19
N ASP A 31 -8.60 0.68 0.27
CA ASP A 31 -9.37 1.17 -0.87
C ASP A 31 -8.72 2.45 -1.42
N ALA A 32 -8.31 3.39 -0.56
CA ALA A 32 -7.67 4.64 -0.98
C ALA A 32 -6.33 4.44 -1.72
N TYR A 33 -5.50 3.48 -1.28
CA TYR A 33 -4.21 3.20 -1.92
C TYR A 33 -4.34 2.35 -3.18
N LEU A 34 -5.33 1.46 -3.23
CA LEU A 34 -5.48 0.48 -4.30
C LEU A 34 -6.49 0.87 -5.37
N ASN A 35 -7.26 1.95 -5.14
CA ASN A 35 -8.17 2.46 -6.15
C ASN A 35 -7.37 2.94 -7.38
N PRO A 36 -7.70 2.50 -8.60
CA PRO A 36 -7.16 3.13 -9.80
C PRO A 36 -7.40 4.64 -9.71
N LYS A 37 -6.35 5.42 -9.99
CA LYS A 37 -6.50 6.86 -10.11
C LYS A 37 -7.41 7.13 -11.31
N VAL A 38 -8.64 7.52 -11.03
CA VAL A 38 -9.55 8.08 -12.02
C VAL A 38 -9.42 9.60 -11.94
N ASP A 39 -9.45 10.27 -13.09
CA ASP A 39 -9.49 11.73 -13.18
C ASP A 39 -10.87 12.23 -12.71
N GLY A 40 -11.08 12.20 -11.40
CA GLY A 40 -12.31 12.62 -10.75
C GLY A 40 -13.53 11.74 -11.05
N PRO A 41 -14.71 12.11 -10.51
CA PRO A 41 -15.96 11.47 -10.85
C PRO A 41 -16.23 11.60 -12.36
N PRO A 42 -16.73 10.54 -13.05
CA PRO A 42 -17.16 10.68 -14.43
C PRO A 42 -18.20 11.80 -14.55
N ALA A 43 -18.03 12.69 -15.52
CA ALA A 43 -19.00 13.74 -15.79
C ALA A 43 -20.32 13.11 -16.30
N PRO A 44 -21.48 13.60 -15.84
CA PRO A 44 -21.69 14.74 -14.96
C PRO A 44 -21.51 14.35 -13.49
N GLY A 45 -20.68 15.11 -12.76
CA GLY A 45 -20.47 14.91 -11.33
C GLY A 45 -21.78 15.01 -10.54
N VAL A 46 -21.76 14.56 -9.28
CA VAL A 46 -22.92 14.66 -8.39
C VAL A 46 -23.26 16.12 -8.11
N GLU A 47 -24.36 16.61 -8.69
CA GLU A 47 -24.93 17.93 -8.44
C GLU A 47 -26.17 17.77 -7.54
N PHE A 48 -26.18 18.43 -6.38
CA PHE A 48 -27.38 18.53 -5.58
C PHE A 48 -28.26 19.65 -6.14
N ARG A 49 -29.36 19.30 -6.79
CA ARG A 49 -30.36 20.28 -7.22
C ARG A 49 -31.49 20.43 -6.21
N PRO A 50 -32.00 21.66 -5.99
CA PRO A 50 -33.23 21.87 -5.23
C PRO A 50 -34.39 21.09 -5.86
N THR A 51 -35.26 20.52 -5.04
CA THR A 51 -36.48 19.84 -5.49
C THR A 51 -37.43 20.84 -6.15
N GLY A 52 -37.40 20.93 -7.48
CA GLY A 52 -38.32 21.77 -8.26
C GLY A 52 -38.01 21.96 -9.74
N GLU A 53 -36.83 21.59 -10.23
CA GLU A 53 -36.47 21.75 -11.66
C GLU A 53 -36.62 20.43 -12.42
N THR A 54 -37.65 20.34 -13.27
CA THR A 54 -37.84 19.25 -14.23
C THR A 54 -37.08 19.57 -15.53
N ASN A 55 -36.21 18.65 -15.98
CA ASN A 55 -35.42 18.81 -17.20
C ASN A 55 -36.30 19.08 -18.42
N SER A 56 -36.08 20.21 -19.10
CA SER A 56 -36.44 20.34 -20.51
C SER A 56 -35.35 19.69 -21.36
N GLU A 57 -35.79 18.83 -22.25
CA GLU A 57 -35.01 17.93 -23.08
C GLU A 57 -33.94 18.65 -23.91
N THR A 58 -32.76 18.05 -24.03
CA THR A 58 -31.91 18.26 -25.21
C THR A 58 -31.48 16.89 -25.70
N ASN A 59 -32.25 16.38 -26.65
CA ASN A 59 -31.85 15.29 -27.53
C ASN A 59 -30.63 15.74 -28.34
N SER A 60 -29.54 14.99 -28.26
CA SER A 60 -28.56 14.93 -29.33
C SER A 60 -28.25 13.45 -29.58
N GLU A 61 -29.00 12.90 -30.52
CA GLU A 61 -28.77 11.58 -31.11
C GLU A 61 -27.40 11.55 -31.80
N THR A 62 -26.64 10.49 -31.60
CA THR A 62 -25.74 9.96 -32.63
C THR A 62 -25.75 8.44 -32.51
N ASN A 63 -26.41 7.81 -33.48
CA ASN A 63 -26.49 6.37 -33.67
C ASN A 63 -25.11 5.75 -33.95
N SER A 64 -24.84 4.58 -33.38
CA SER A 64 -24.15 3.49 -34.08
C SER A 64 -24.52 2.14 -33.46
N ASP A 65 -25.39 1.48 -34.20
CA ASP A 65 -25.70 0.06 -34.26
C ASP A 65 -24.48 -0.88 -34.10
N THR A 66 -24.61 -1.92 -33.28
CA THR A 66 -24.51 -3.37 -33.59
C THR A 66 -24.02 -4.20 -32.39
N LEU A 67 -24.92 -5.10 -31.96
CA LEU A 67 -24.77 -6.45 -31.37
C LEU A 67 -23.36 -6.92 -30.96
N ASP A 68 -23.20 -7.33 -29.69
CA ASP A 68 -22.97 -8.76 -29.41
C ASP A 68 -23.23 -9.13 -27.94
N ASP A 69 -24.00 -10.21 -27.83
CA ASP A 69 -24.25 -11.05 -26.67
C ASP A 69 -22.98 -11.87 -26.36
N ALA A 70 -22.35 -11.66 -25.20
CA ALA A 70 -21.61 -12.68 -24.45
C ALA A 70 -21.00 -12.11 -23.15
N GLY A 71 -21.26 -12.78 -22.03
CA GLY A 71 -20.30 -12.89 -20.93
C GLY A 71 -20.50 -11.95 -19.74
N MET A 72 -21.04 -12.50 -18.65
CA MET A 72 -20.70 -12.02 -17.31
C MET A 72 -19.23 -12.34 -17.02
N ASP A 73 -18.35 -11.34 -17.09
CA ASP A 73 -17.06 -11.37 -16.40
C ASP A 73 -16.33 -10.02 -16.39
N ASP A 74 -16.14 -9.55 -15.16
CA ASP A 74 -15.17 -8.59 -14.66
C ASP A 74 -15.42 -7.08 -14.86
N ASP A 75 -15.51 -6.44 -13.70
CA ASP A 75 -15.81 -5.05 -13.39
C ASP A 75 -14.62 -4.14 -13.78
N VAL A 76 -14.22 -4.18 -15.06
CA VAL A 76 -13.06 -3.41 -15.55
C VAL A 76 -13.51 -2.00 -15.92
N LEU A 77 -13.52 -1.12 -14.92
CA LEU A 77 -13.59 0.32 -15.16
C LEU A 77 -12.41 0.75 -16.07
N PRO A 78 -12.62 1.64 -17.05
CA PRO A 78 -11.54 2.14 -17.88
C PRO A 78 -10.56 2.95 -17.02
N SER A 79 -9.41 2.36 -16.71
CA SER A 79 -8.29 3.08 -16.10
C SER A 79 -7.88 4.22 -17.05
N GLY A 80 -7.94 5.46 -16.59
CA GLY A 80 -7.57 6.66 -17.36
C GLY A 80 -6.07 6.77 -17.70
N ASP A 81 -5.30 5.70 -17.49
CA ASP A 81 -3.87 5.63 -17.78
C ASP A 81 -3.64 5.17 -19.25
N PRO A 82 -3.09 6.02 -20.14
CA PRO A 82 -2.84 5.66 -21.54
C PRO A 82 -1.86 4.49 -21.72
N GLY A 83 -1.15 4.08 -20.66
CA GLY A 83 -0.24 2.92 -20.69
C GLY A 83 -0.89 1.57 -20.37
N ARG A 84 -2.12 1.55 -19.83
CA ARG A 84 -2.84 0.34 -19.35
C ARG A 84 -1.93 -0.67 -18.65
N MET A 85 -0.93 -0.20 -17.89
CA MET A 85 0.12 -1.05 -17.34
C MET A 85 -0.41 -1.71 -16.08
N VAL A 86 -0.97 -2.90 -16.24
CA VAL A 86 -1.52 -3.70 -15.14
C VAL A 86 -0.38 -4.05 -14.20
N ASP A 87 -0.46 -3.57 -12.96
CA ASP A 87 0.50 -3.94 -11.91
C ASP A 87 0.41 -5.46 -11.65
N PRO A 88 1.48 -6.23 -11.94
CA PRO A 88 1.47 -7.69 -11.89
C PRO A 88 1.47 -8.24 -10.45
N ARG A 89 1.65 -7.38 -9.44
CA ARG A 89 1.62 -7.80 -8.04
C ARG A 89 0.24 -8.33 -7.66
N SER A 90 0.24 -9.40 -6.88
CA SER A 90 -0.99 -9.98 -6.33
C SER A 90 -1.68 -8.99 -5.39
N ARG A 91 -2.98 -9.20 -5.14
CA ARG A 91 -3.74 -8.37 -4.19
C ARG A 91 -3.13 -8.38 -2.79
N SER A 92 -2.65 -9.55 -2.31
CA SER A 92 -2.03 -9.66 -1.00
C SER A 92 -0.71 -8.90 -0.92
N GLN A 93 0.10 -8.91 -1.99
CA GLN A 93 1.33 -8.11 -2.07
C GLN A 93 1.01 -6.61 -2.03
N LYS A 94 0.04 -6.15 -2.83
CA LYS A 94 -0.40 -4.75 -2.84
C LYS A 94 -0.92 -4.28 -1.48
N GLN A 95 -1.68 -5.12 -0.78
CA GLN A 95 -2.17 -4.84 0.57
C GLN A 95 -1.03 -4.79 1.60
N HIS A 96 -0.04 -5.68 1.49
CA HIS A 96 1.14 -5.65 2.34
C HIS A 96 1.93 -4.35 2.15
N ASP A 97 2.16 -3.95 0.90
CA ASP A 97 2.86 -2.70 0.57
C ASP A 97 2.10 -1.48 1.10
N THR A 98 0.77 -1.50 0.98
CA THR A 98 -0.09 -0.45 1.56
C THR A 98 0.02 -0.41 3.07
N LEU A 99 0.00 -1.56 3.75
CA LEU A 99 0.17 -1.64 5.19
C LEU A 99 1.54 -1.09 5.61
N ALA A 100 2.60 -1.42 4.88
CA ALA A 100 3.94 -0.89 5.13
C ALA A 100 3.98 0.64 4.98
N ALA A 101 3.31 1.20 3.97
CA ALA A 101 3.20 2.64 3.78
C ALA A 101 2.45 3.32 4.95
N ILE A 102 1.33 2.74 5.40
CA ILE A 102 0.56 3.23 6.56
C ILE A 102 1.43 3.23 7.82
N LEU A 103 2.16 2.15 8.08
CA LEU A 103 3.05 2.04 9.24
C LEU A 103 4.18 3.08 9.18
N GLY A 104 4.75 3.31 7.99
CA GLY A 104 5.75 4.35 7.79
C GLY A 104 5.22 5.77 8.05
N ILE A 105 3.96 6.06 7.70
CA ILE A 105 3.29 7.33 8.03
C ILE A 105 3.01 7.43 9.53
N ALA A 106 2.49 6.36 10.14
CA ALA A 106 2.20 6.35 11.57
C ALA A 106 3.48 6.58 12.39
N ALA A 107 4.58 5.90 12.05
CA ALA A 107 5.85 6.03 12.77
C ALA A 107 6.41 7.46 12.80
N ARG A 108 6.13 8.27 11.78
CA ARG A 108 6.60 9.66 11.67
C ARG A 108 5.56 10.70 12.09
N HIS A 109 4.34 10.29 12.43
CA HIS A 109 3.28 11.21 12.79
C HIS A 109 3.55 11.82 14.17
N ASP A 110 3.37 13.15 14.32
CA ASP A 110 3.73 13.88 15.55
C ASP A 110 2.96 13.40 16.79
N ASP A 111 1.71 12.97 16.61
CA ASP A 111 0.88 12.42 17.68
C ASP A 111 1.19 10.95 18.04
N THR A 112 2.12 10.29 17.31
CA THR A 112 2.50 8.93 17.62
C THR A 112 3.42 8.90 18.84
N PRO A 113 3.19 7.98 19.82
CA PRO A 113 4.04 7.87 20.99
C PRO A 113 5.52 7.72 20.66
N ARG A 114 6.36 8.39 21.46
CA ARG A 114 7.82 8.36 21.30
C ARG A 114 8.43 7.18 22.04
N LEU A 115 9.42 6.55 21.42
CA LEU A 115 10.24 5.51 22.03
C LEU A 115 11.60 6.12 22.40
N GLY A 116 11.93 6.18 23.70
CA GLY A 116 13.19 6.77 24.17
C GLY A 116 13.36 8.27 23.84
N GLY A 117 12.26 9.01 23.67
CA GLY A 117 12.28 10.44 23.34
C GLY A 117 12.28 10.78 21.85
N GLY A 118 12.39 9.78 20.97
CA GLY A 118 12.32 9.92 19.51
C GLY A 118 11.15 9.15 18.88
N ALA A 119 10.97 9.28 17.56
CA ALA A 119 10.02 8.48 16.80
C ALA A 119 10.36 6.97 16.88
N PRO A 120 9.38 6.06 16.82
CA PRO A 120 9.65 4.62 16.74
C PRO A 120 10.50 4.30 15.51
N THR A 121 11.77 3.93 15.74
CA THR A 121 12.79 3.78 14.70
C THR A 121 13.08 2.30 14.47
N LEU A 122 12.97 1.84 13.21
CA LEU A 122 13.39 0.51 12.80
C LEU A 122 14.89 0.49 12.53
N VAL A 123 15.64 -0.35 13.24
CA VAL A 123 17.08 -0.53 13.01
C VAL A 123 17.32 -1.78 12.17
N VAL A 124 18.01 -1.61 11.05
CA VAL A 124 18.46 -2.71 10.19
C VAL A 124 19.99 -2.65 10.09
N SER A 125 20.65 -3.74 10.48
CA SER A 125 22.11 -3.86 10.43
C SER A 125 22.55 -4.88 9.39
N VAL A 126 23.71 -4.65 8.78
CA VAL A 126 24.33 -5.55 7.81
C VAL A 126 25.84 -5.30 7.85
N THR A 127 26.64 -6.35 7.64
CA THR A 127 28.10 -6.19 7.56
C THR A 127 28.47 -5.49 6.25
N ALA A 128 29.58 -4.76 6.24
CA ALA A 128 30.03 -4.06 5.04
C ALA A 128 30.37 -5.04 3.89
N ASP A 129 30.94 -6.21 4.21
CA ASP A 129 31.28 -7.25 3.24
C ASP A 129 30.02 -7.88 2.62
N ASP A 130 29.02 -8.23 3.44
CA ASP A 130 27.75 -8.78 2.94
C ASP A 130 27.00 -7.75 2.08
N TYR A 131 27.01 -6.48 2.50
CA TYR A 131 26.35 -5.41 1.76
C TYR A 131 27.00 -5.15 0.40
N THR A 132 28.34 -5.11 0.33
CA THR A 132 29.08 -4.84 -0.92
C THR A 132 29.08 -6.03 -1.86
N SER A 133 29.23 -7.24 -1.33
CA SER A 133 29.19 -8.47 -2.13
C SER A 133 27.78 -8.83 -2.61
N GLY A 134 26.75 -8.28 -1.95
CA GLY A 134 25.35 -8.65 -2.15
C GLY A 134 25.02 -10.08 -1.71
N ARG A 135 25.98 -10.77 -1.06
CA ARG A 135 25.88 -12.16 -0.62
C ARG A 135 26.00 -12.15 0.90
N GLY A 136 24.95 -12.57 1.59
CA GLY A 136 24.90 -12.55 3.06
C GLY A 136 23.54 -12.15 3.58
N TRP A 137 23.50 -11.73 4.84
CA TRP A 137 22.26 -11.45 5.54
C TRP A 137 22.32 -10.11 6.27
N ALA A 138 21.19 -9.42 6.27
CA ALA A 138 20.93 -8.30 7.17
C ALA A 138 20.07 -8.78 8.34
N HIS A 139 20.12 -8.02 9.44
CA HIS A 139 19.36 -8.27 10.65
C HIS A 139 18.45 -7.08 10.95
N VAL A 140 17.22 -7.37 11.36
CA VAL A 140 16.26 -6.36 11.80
C VAL A 140 16.15 -6.47 13.32
N ASP A 141 16.38 -5.36 14.03
CA ASP A 141 16.34 -5.36 15.49
C ASP A 141 14.96 -5.84 16.01
N GLY A 142 14.99 -6.73 17.00
CA GLY A 142 13.80 -7.38 17.54
C GLY A 142 13.19 -8.50 16.68
N ILE A 143 13.77 -8.85 15.53
CA ILE A 143 13.31 -9.94 14.66
C ILE A 143 14.43 -10.98 14.47
N ASP A 144 14.22 -12.19 15.00
CA ASP A 144 15.22 -13.28 14.96
C ASP A 144 15.50 -13.84 13.56
N THR A 145 14.64 -13.53 12.58
CA THR A 145 14.76 -14.08 11.23
C THR A 145 15.71 -13.24 10.38
N PRO A 146 16.80 -13.81 9.84
CA PRO A 146 17.69 -13.08 8.96
C PRO A 146 16.94 -12.66 7.69
N VAL A 147 17.24 -11.46 7.20
CA VAL A 147 16.64 -10.90 5.99
C VAL A 147 17.70 -10.69 4.91
N SER A 148 17.28 -10.62 3.65
CA SER A 148 18.24 -10.38 2.56
C SER A 148 18.90 -9.00 2.70
N THR A 149 20.11 -8.85 2.18
CA THR A 149 20.83 -7.57 2.08
C THR A 149 20.03 -6.50 1.32
N ARG A 150 19.11 -6.89 0.43
CA ARG A 150 18.18 -5.96 -0.24
C ARG A 150 17.26 -5.24 0.73
N VAL A 151 16.90 -5.84 1.87
CA VAL A 151 16.08 -5.16 2.89
C VAL A 151 16.87 -4.00 3.50
N ALA A 152 18.15 -4.20 3.83
CA ALA A 152 19.01 -3.11 4.28
C ALA A 152 19.15 -2.01 3.23
N ALA A 153 19.36 -2.37 1.95
CA ALA A 153 19.42 -1.40 0.87
C ALA A 153 18.10 -0.61 0.69
N HIS A 154 16.96 -1.30 0.76
CA HIS A 154 15.64 -0.67 0.64
C HIS A 154 15.36 0.28 1.80
N THR A 155 15.62 -0.13 3.04
CA THR A 155 15.47 0.73 4.22
C THR A 155 16.40 1.95 4.16
N ALA A 156 17.62 1.79 3.63
CA ALA A 156 18.56 2.88 3.45
C ALA A 156 18.10 3.94 2.43
N CYS A 157 17.31 3.57 1.41
CA CYS A 157 16.83 4.53 0.40
C CYS A 157 15.91 5.63 0.98
N ALA A 158 15.15 5.31 2.01
CA ALA A 158 14.18 6.24 2.63
C ALA A 158 14.51 6.58 4.09
N GLY A 159 15.61 6.03 4.63
CA GLY A 159 16.04 6.17 6.01
C GLY A 159 17.45 6.76 6.15
N GLY A 160 17.87 6.98 7.40
CA GLY A 160 19.25 7.37 7.70
C GLY A 160 20.22 6.19 7.63
N VAL A 161 21.43 6.42 7.13
CA VAL A 161 22.50 5.42 7.12
C VAL A 161 23.63 5.84 8.05
N GLN A 162 23.99 4.98 8.98
CA GLN A 162 25.15 5.17 9.86
C GLN A 162 26.17 4.05 9.62
N ARG A 163 27.39 4.44 9.24
CA ARG A 163 28.52 3.50 9.15
C ARG A 163 29.17 3.40 10.52
N VAL A 164 29.29 2.18 11.04
CA VAL A 164 29.93 1.90 12.33
C VAL A 164 31.16 1.04 12.07
N LEU A 165 32.29 1.45 12.63
CA LEU A 165 33.53 0.68 12.66
C LEU A 165 33.72 0.17 14.08
N PHE A 166 34.01 -1.12 14.21
CA PHE A 166 34.42 -1.70 15.48
C PHE A 166 35.95 -1.75 15.49
N ASP A 167 36.56 -1.08 16.48
CA ASP A 167 37.99 -1.28 16.78
C ASP A 167 38.14 -2.66 17.44
N PRO A 168 39.16 -3.46 17.08
CA PRO A 168 39.34 -4.82 17.59
C PRO A 168 39.67 -4.89 19.08
#